data_AF-U7NZV3-F1
#
_entry.id   AF-U7NZV3-F1
#
_cell.length_a   1.000
_cell.length_b   1.000
_cell.length_c   1.000
_cell.angle_alpha   90.00
_cell.angle_beta   90.00
_cell.angle_gamma   90.00
#
_symmetry.space_group_name_H-M   'P 1'
#
loop_
_entity.id
_entity.type
_entity.pdbx_description
1 polymer ?
#
loop_
_entity_poly.entity_id
_entity_poly.type
_entity_poly.pdbx_seq_one_letter_code
_entity_poly.pdbx_strand_id
1 'polypeptide(L)'
;MNTKRHPRMTATATAAEFLMASRQCEIRNLEYFLQMGRLVQSVGNLVHGLQRERGATNLYLGSGCQRFARERTAMVKENDQLAATFRQALADIQEDLTTHPVSSPLLGHIASALHSLDQLPGLRQRVNDQEASVSEATEWFCDSIHQLITVVFEAAETVAEPSIAGLLVAMVHVMNGKEYCGQERAAGSAGFSSGHFDNALSRRMMHLVEAQERCFEVFVGFASEESLSLWQALRAHPRELEIERMRQMAVSVGPYKSLDKDMADRWFNLMTERMDDLKKIEDSVESAFHHRCVERYTEARHSLAHQETLLASLEQRHASTAPVLVVCDNGVEAGAADAWAGECVGQQSGRSIFDLVQEQTRRLRQMSEELQSAKEALEDRRTQEKAVLLLMEHRNISNDEAHRLLRKLAMDQGKRLPEVARALVSMAGVLS
;
A
#
# COMPACT_ATOMS: atom_id res chain seq x y z
N MET A 1 6.32 -8.45 -66.42
CA MET A 1 6.65 -8.65 -64.99
C MET A 1 5.52 -8.06 -64.17
N ASN A 2 4.68 -8.92 -63.62
CA ASN A 2 3.39 -8.57 -63.03
C ASN A 2 3.43 -9.01 -61.55
N THR A 3 3.85 -8.12 -60.65
CA THR A 3 3.86 -8.38 -59.21
C THR A 3 2.51 -7.98 -58.62
N LYS A 4 1.63 -8.97 -58.48
CA LYS A 4 0.39 -8.87 -57.71
C LYS A 4 0.72 -8.43 -56.28
N ARG A 5 0.35 -7.20 -55.90
CA ARG A 5 0.17 -6.82 -54.50
C ARG A 5 -1.06 -7.57 -53.99
N HIS A 6 -0.87 -8.51 -53.07
CA HIS A 6 -1.98 -9.05 -52.28
C HIS A 6 -2.57 -7.92 -51.44
N PRO A 7 -3.90 -7.73 -51.43
CA PRO A 7 -4.53 -6.82 -50.49
C PRO A 7 -4.39 -7.43 -49.10
N ARG A 8 -3.75 -6.70 -48.16
CA ARG A 8 -3.87 -6.97 -46.73
C ARG A 8 -5.36 -6.82 -46.41
N MET A 9 -6.09 -7.93 -46.27
CA MET A 9 -7.37 -7.93 -45.58
C MET A 9 -7.10 -7.43 -44.17
N THR A 10 -7.54 -6.22 -43.85
CA THR A 10 -7.64 -5.74 -42.48
C THR A 10 -8.64 -6.64 -41.78
N ALA A 11 -8.15 -7.57 -40.95
CA ALA A 11 -9.02 -8.32 -40.04
C ALA A 11 -9.80 -7.31 -39.20
N THR A 12 -11.11 -7.27 -39.36
CA THR A 12 -12.01 -6.43 -38.58
C THR A 12 -12.00 -6.95 -37.15
N ALA A 13 -11.55 -6.12 -36.20
CA ALA A 13 -11.47 -6.50 -34.81
C ALA A 13 -12.85 -6.92 -34.27
N THR A 14 -12.90 -7.99 -33.48
CA THR A 14 -14.14 -8.59 -32.99
C THR A 14 -14.35 -8.35 -31.50
N ALA A 15 -15.60 -8.36 -31.03
CA ALA A 15 -15.92 -8.25 -29.60
C ALA A 15 -15.27 -9.39 -28.78
N ALA A 16 -15.19 -10.60 -29.35
CA ALA A 16 -14.53 -11.75 -28.73
C ALA A 16 -13.03 -11.51 -28.51
N GLU A 17 -12.32 -10.95 -29.51
CA GLU A 17 -10.91 -10.59 -29.39
C GLU A 17 -10.67 -9.57 -28.26
N PHE A 18 -11.53 -8.56 -28.13
CA PHE A 18 -11.41 -7.56 -27.07
C PHE A 18 -11.78 -8.09 -25.68
N LEU A 19 -12.76 -8.98 -25.58
CA LEU A 19 -13.08 -9.69 -24.33
C LEU A 19 -11.90 -10.54 -23.85
N MET A 20 -11.27 -11.26 -24.78
CA MET A 20 -10.07 -12.05 -24.54
C MET A 20 -8.88 -11.15 -24.15
N ALA A 21 -8.65 -10.06 -24.88
CA ALA A 21 -7.60 -9.10 -24.58
C ALA A 21 -7.78 -8.46 -23.19
N SER A 22 -9.01 -8.14 -22.79
CA SER A 22 -9.33 -7.62 -21.46
C SER A 22 -8.93 -8.60 -20.36
N ARG A 23 -9.24 -9.89 -20.53
CA ARG A 23 -8.85 -10.94 -19.58
C ARG A 23 -7.35 -11.18 -19.53
N GLN A 24 -6.70 -11.18 -20.68
CA GLN A 24 -5.24 -11.29 -20.74
C GLN A 24 -4.55 -10.10 -20.06
N CYS A 25 -5.13 -8.90 -20.17
CA CYS A 25 -4.66 -7.72 -19.45
C CYS A 25 -4.79 -7.89 -17.94
N GLU A 26 -5.94 -8.38 -17.45
CA GLU A 26 -6.15 -8.69 -16.03
C GLU A 26 -5.11 -9.69 -15.50
N ILE A 27 -4.86 -10.77 -16.23
CA ILE A 27 -3.87 -11.79 -15.84
C ILE A 27 -2.46 -11.19 -15.77
N ARG A 28 -2.04 -10.42 -16.77
CA ARG A 28 -0.73 -9.76 -16.76
C ARG A 28 -0.57 -8.79 -15.58
N ASN A 29 -1.63 -8.04 -15.25
CA ASN A 29 -1.62 -7.17 -14.08
C ASN A 29 -1.48 -7.96 -12.78
N LEU A 30 -2.14 -9.11 -12.65
CA LEU A 30 -2.03 -9.98 -11.49
C LEU A 30 -0.65 -10.64 -11.38
N GLU A 31 -0.02 -11.02 -12.50
CA GLU A 31 1.37 -11.50 -12.54
C GLU A 31 2.34 -10.44 -12.03
N TYR A 32 2.18 -9.20 -12.49
CA TYR A 32 2.92 -8.07 -11.98
C TYR A 32 2.74 -7.89 -10.47
N PHE A 33 1.51 -8.01 -9.94
CA PHE A 33 1.28 -7.88 -8.48
C PHE A 33 1.83 -9.04 -7.66
N LEU A 34 1.90 -10.26 -8.21
CA LEU A 34 2.58 -11.37 -7.57
C LEU A 34 4.08 -11.08 -7.40
N GLN A 35 4.71 -10.47 -8.40
CA GLN A 35 6.10 -10.03 -8.30
C GLN A 35 6.26 -8.84 -7.34
N MET A 36 5.38 -7.85 -7.44
CA MET A 36 5.33 -6.68 -6.56
C MET A 36 5.18 -7.09 -5.10
N GLY A 37 4.48 -8.19 -4.81
CA GLY A 37 4.38 -8.75 -3.47
C GLY A 37 5.72 -9.04 -2.81
N ARG A 38 6.70 -9.55 -3.58
CA ARG A 38 8.06 -9.76 -3.07
C ARG A 38 8.75 -8.45 -2.72
N LEU A 39 8.54 -7.41 -3.52
CA LEU A 39 9.04 -6.07 -3.23
C LEU A 39 8.41 -5.54 -1.93
N VAL A 40 7.09 -5.56 -1.82
CA VAL A 40 6.34 -5.10 -0.62
C VAL A 40 6.80 -5.84 0.63
N GLN A 41 6.92 -7.17 0.57
CA GLN A 41 7.47 -7.99 1.67
C GLN A 41 8.89 -7.58 2.06
N SER A 42 9.78 -7.41 1.07
CA SER A 42 11.16 -7.01 1.34
C SER A 42 11.25 -5.62 1.99
N VAL A 43 10.36 -4.70 1.60
CA VAL A 43 10.23 -3.37 2.21
C VAL A 43 9.74 -3.48 3.65
N GLY A 44 8.69 -4.26 3.95
CA GLY A 44 8.18 -4.46 5.32
C GLY A 44 9.26 -5.00 6.26
N ASN A 45 10.01 -6.01 5.80
CA ASN A 45 11.11 -6.58 6.58
C ASN A 45 12.26 -5.60 6.78
N LEU A 46 12.67 -4.87 5.75
CA LEU A 46 13.71 -3.84 5.85
C LEU A 46 13.29 -2.69 6.78
N VAL A 47 12.05 -2.22 6.69
CA VAL A 47 11.49 -1.20 7.60
C VAL A 47 11.57 -1.68 9.04
N HIS A 48 11.14 -2.91 9.34
CA HIS A 48 11.24 -3.47 10.68
C HIS A 48 12.69 -3.57 11.18
N GLY A 49 13.61 -4.03 10.33
CA GLY A 49 15.04 -4.07 10.63
C GLY A 49 15.61 -2.70 10.98
N LEU A 50 15.31 -1.68 10.18
CA LEU A 50 15.74 -0.30 10.43
C LEU A 50 15.11 0.29 11.70
N GLN A 51 13.87 -0.05 12.02
CA GLN A 51 13.22 0.35 13.28
C GLN A 51 13.91 -0.24 14.52
N ARG A 52 14.39 -1.49 14.42
CA ARG A 52 15.20 -2.14 15.46
C ARG A 52 16.57 -1.48 15.60
N GLU A 53 17.25 -1.24 14.48
CA GLU A 53 18.56 -0.56 14.48
C GLU A 53 18.48 0.87 15.01
N ARG A 54 17.44 1.63 14.66
CA ARG A 54 17.17 2.95 15.26
C ARG A 54 17.07 2.86 16.78
N GLY A 55 16.29 1.90 17.29
CA GLY A 55 16.14 1.67 18.73
C GLY A 55 17.48 1.37 19.42
N ALA A 56 18.27 0.44 18.86
CA ALA A 56 19.59 0.09 19.39
C ALA A 56 20.58 1.25 19.28
N THR A 57 20.55 2.02 18.20
CA THR A 57 21.39 3.20 18.00
C THR A 57 21.07 4.30 19.02
N ASN A 58 19.79 4.53 19.31
CA ASN A 58 19.37 5.49 20.34
C ASN A 58 19.84 5.09 21.73
N LEU A 59 19.74 3.79 22.07
CA LEU A 59 20.25 3.28 23.35
C LEU A 59 21.78 3.34 23.43
N TYR A 60 22.47 3.02 22.34
CA TYR A 60 23.92 3.10 22.25
C TYR A 60 24.40 4.53 22.47
N LEU A 61 23.95 5.49 21.65
CA LEU A 61 24.31 6.90 21.76
C LEU A 61 23.87 7.51 23.10
N GLY A 62 22.63 7.23 23.54
CA GLY A 62 22.08 7.74 24.80
C GLY A 62 22.80 7.22 26.05
N SER A 63 23.48 6.08 25.95
CA SER A 63 24.34 5.54 27.02
C SER A 63 25.77 6.07 26.99
N GLY A 64 26.08 7.04 26.13
CA GLY A 64 27.46 7.49 25.91
C GLY A 64 28.31 6.41 25.24
N CYS A 65 27.71 5.62 24.34
CA CYS A 65 28.36 4.56 23.57
C CYS A 65 28.83 3.34 24.40
N GLN A 66 28.15 3.05 25.53
CA GLN A 66 28.57 1.99 26.47
C GLN A 66 27.67 0.74 26.45
N ARG A 67 26.37 0.88 26.17
CA ARG A 67 25.38 -0.22 26.13
C ARG A 67 24.98 -0.52 24.69
N PHE A 68 24.47 -1.72 24.40
CA PHE A 68 23.91 -2.11 23.07
C PHE A 68 24.88 -2.18 21.88
N ALA A 69 26.20 -2.07 22.09
CA ALA A 69 27.17 -2.11 20.99
C ALA A 69 27.17 -3.45 20.21
N ARG A 70 27.05 -4.57 20.93
CA ARG A 70 27.06 -5.92 20.33
C ARG A 70 25.75 -6.19 19.58
N GLU A 71 24.63 -5.87 20.21
CA GLU A 71 23.28 -5.99 19.67
C GLU A 71 23.13 -5.15 18.40
N ARG A 72 23.62 -3.89 18.43
CA ARG A 72 23.64 -3.02 17.25
C ARG A 72 24.48 -3.61 16.13
N THR A 73 25.66 -4.17 16.41
CA THR A 73 26.51 -4.79 15.38
C THR A 73 25.79 -5.97 14.70
N ALA A 74 25.06 -6.78 15.46
CA ALA A 74 24.25 -7.87 14.90
C ALA A 74 23.10 -7.33 14.03
N MET A 75 22.40 -6.29 14.49
CA MET A 75 21.32 -5.65 13.71
C MET A 75 21.81 -4.98 12.43
N VAL A 76 22.99 -4.34 12.45
CA VAL A 76 23.62 -3.77 11.25
C VAL A 76 23.82 -4.84 10.19
N LYS A 77 24.39 -6.00 10.58
CA LYS A 77 24.61 -7.12 9.65
C LYS A 77 23.29 -7.70 9.12
N GLU A 78 22.29 -7.85 9.97
CA GLU A 78 20.94 -8.29 9.57
C GLU A 78 20.33 -7.32 8.56
N ASN A 79 20.44 -6.01 8.81
CA ASN A 79 19.90 -4.98 7.95
C ASN A 79 20.64 -4.87 6.61
N ASP A 80 21.95 -5.14 6.57
CA ASP A 80 22.69 -5.24 5.31
C ASP A 80 22.15 -6.39 4.43
N GLN A 81 21.80 -7.52 5.06
CA GLN A 81 21.19 -8.64 4.36
C GLN A 81 19.77 -8.29 3.87
N LEU A 82 18.96 -7.61 4.68
CA LEU A 82 17.62 -7.15 4.29
C LEU A 82 17.69 -6.13 3.14
N ALA A 83 18.65 -5.20 3.19
CA ALA A 83 18.87 -4.24 2.12
C ALA A 83 19.33 -4.90 0.81
N ALA A 84 20.14 -5.96 0.89
CA ALA A 84 20.50 -6.77 -0.27
C ALA A 84 19.29 -7.50 -0.87
N THR A 85 18.43 -8.10 -0.03
CA THR A 85 17.18 -8.74 -0.47
C THR A 85 16.24 -7.74 -1.15
N PHE A 86 16.09 -6.54 -0.60
CA PHE A 86 15.31 -5.46 -1.21
C PHE A 86 15.86 -5.06 -2.59
N ARG A 87 17.18 -4.86 -2.70
CA ARG A 87 17.82 -4.56 -3.99
C ARG A 87 17.62 -5.67 -5.02
N GLN A 88 17.66 -6.94 -4.59
CA GLN A 88 17.38 -8.07 -5.47
C GLN A 88 15.91 -8.10 -5.92
N ALA A 89 14.96 -7.89 -5.02
CA ALA A 89 13.54 -7.83 -5.36
C ALA A 89 13.23 -6.71 -6.36
N LEU A 90 13.91 -5.55 -6.23
CA LEU A 90 13.84 -4.48 -7.23
C LEU A 90 14.42 -4.87 -8.58
N ALA A 91 15.58 -5.54 -8.61
CA ALA A 91 16.20 -6.00 -9.84
C ALA A 91 15.29 -7.00 -10.59
N ASP A 92 14.63 -7.90 -9.86
CA ASP A 92 13.74 -8.91 -10.42
C ASP A 92 12.51 -8.31 -11.12
N ILE A 93 12.02 -7.15 -10.68
CA ILE A 93 10.80 -6.48 -11.20
C ILE A 93 11.11 -5.22 -12.02
N GLN A 94 12.38 -4.86 -12.21
CA GLN A 94 12.79 -3.60 -12.83
C GLN A 94 12.26 -3.44 -14.28
N GLU A 95 12.28 -4.50 -15.07
CA GLU A 95 11.78 -4.46 -16.45
C GLU A 95 10.27 -4.20 -16.49
N ASP A 96 9.50 -4.89 -15.65
CA ASP A 96 8.05 -4.69 -15.53
C ASP A 96 7.72 -3.28 -15.01
N LEU A 97 8.47 -2.78 -14.01
CA LEU A 97 8.28 -1.43 -13.47
C LEU A 97 8.49 -0.32 -14.50
N THR A 98 9.48 -0.49 -15.39
CA THR A 98 9.87 0.54 -16.37
C THR A 98 9.06 0.49 -17.66
N THR A 99 8.42 -0.63 -17.96
CA THR A 99 7.55 -0.80 -19.12
C THR A 99 6.09 -0.46 -18.82
N HIS A 100 5.67 -0.49 -17.55
CA HIS A 100 4.32 -0.11 -17.15
C HIS A 100 4.17 1.43 -17.04
N PRO A 101 3.29 2.08 -17.82
CA PRO A 101 3.22 3.55 -17.94
C PRO A 101 2.77 4.29 -16.66
N VAL A 102 2.28 3.58 -15.63
CA VAL A 102 1.69 4.18 -14.42
C VAL A 102 2.74 4.39 -13.29
N SER A 103 4.00 3.97 -13.49
CA SER A 103 4.99 3.83 -12.41
C SER A 103 5.88 5.06 -12.13
N SER A 104 5.68 6.22 -12.75
CA SER A 104 6.61 7.36 -12.61
C SER A 104 6.79 7.86 -11.15
N PRO A 105 5.71 8.08 -10.35
CA PRO A 105 5.85 8.41 -8.93
C PRO A 105 6.54 7.31 -8.13
N LEU A 106 6.18 6.04 -8.36
CA LEU A 106 6.77 4.88 -7.71
C LEU A 106 8.29 4.82 -7.95
N LEU A 107 8.74 4.98 -9.20
CA LEU A 107 10.16 4.98 -9.56
C LEU A 107 10.93 6.11 -8.86
N GLY A 108 10.33 7.30 -8.75
CA GLY A 108 10.92 8.41 -7.99
C GLY A 108 11.12 8.08 -6.50
N HIS A 109 10.15 7.41 -5.87
CA HIS A 109 10.25 7.01 -4.47
C HIS A 109 11.22 5.85 -4.26
N ILE A 110 11.28 4.90 -5.20
CA ILE A 110 12.31 3.85 -5.21
C ILE A 110 13.71 4.47 -5.29
N ALA A 111 13.92 5.47 -6.15
CA ALA A 111 15.20 6.16 -6.26
C ALA A 111 15.59 6.86 -4.96
N SER A 112 14.66 7.56 -4.31
CA SER A 112 14.88 8.18 -2.99
C SER A 112 15.23 7.16 -1.91
N ALA A 113 14.50 6.04 -1.84
CA ALA A 113 14.76 4.97 -0.89
C ALA A 113 16.14 4.34 -1.10
N LEU A 114 16.51 4.04 -2.36
CA LEU A 114 17.85 3.53 -2.70
C LEU A 114 18.95 4.52 -2.31
N HIS A 115 18.75 5.81 -2.60
CA HIS A 115 19.71 6.85 -2.23
C HIS A 115 19.94 6.88 -0.72
N SER A 116 18.87 6.83 0.10
CA SER A 116 18.99 6.78 1.56
C SER A 116 19.71 5.51 2.03
N LEU A 117 19.45 4.35 1.43
CA LEU A 117 20.17 3.12 1.74
C LEU A 117 21.67 3.18 1.38
N ASP A 118 22.04 3.92 0.35
CA ASP A 118 23.44 4.15 -0.01
C ASP A 118 24.15 5.11 0.96
N GLN A 119 23.41 6.00 1.63
CA GLN A 119 23.93 6.87 2.70
C GLN A 119 24.02 6.18 4.08
N LEU A 120 23.32 5.06 4.28
CA LEU A 120 23.27 4.33 5.56
C LEU A 120 24.66 3.97 6.14
N PRO A 121 25.65 3.50 5.36
CA PRO A 121 26.99 3.24 5.88
C PRO A 121 27.65 4.50 6.45
N GLY A 122 27.46 5.65 5.80
CA GLY A 122 28.00 6.94 6.25
C GLY A 122 27.42 7.37 7.59
N LEU A 123 26.09 7.25 7.77
CA LEU A 123 25.47 7.50 9.07
C LEU A 123 26.04 6.55 10.15
N ARG A 124 26.11 5.25 9.85
CA ARG A 124 26.61 4.25 10.81
C ARG A 124 28.04 4.52 11.24
N GLN A 125 28.88 4.99 10.31
CA GLN A 125 30.24 5.42 10.62
C GLN A 125 30.23 6.63 11.56
N ARG A 126 29.48 7.68 11.25
CA ARG A 126 29.36 8.86 12.13
C ARG A 126 28.85 8.52 13.53
N VAL A 127 27.95 7.54 13.64
CA VAL A 127 27.50 6.99 14.94
C VAL A 127 28.65 6.29 15.68
N ASN A 128 29.48 5.51 14.98
CA ASN A 128 30.64 4.83 15.59
C ASN A 128 31.72 5.83 16.04
N ASP A 129 31.93 6.87 15.23
CA ASP A 129 32.90 7.93 15.47
C ASP A 129 32.38 8.96 16.50
N GLN A 130 31.15 8.78 17.00
CA GLN A 130 30.47 9.64 17.98
C GLN A 130 30.24 11.08 17.48
N GLU A 131 30.14 11.24 16.17
CA GLU A 131 29.90 12.51 15.48
C GLU A 131 28.42 12.78 15.21
N ALA A 132 27.56 11.77 15.39
CA ALA A 132 26.11 11.89 15.23
C ALA A 132 25.41 12.00 16.58
N SER A 133 24.49 12.95 16.71
CA SER A 133 23.63 13.06 17.89
C SER A 133 22.50 12.03 17.87
N VAL A 134 21.90 11.73 19.04
CA VAL A 134 20.70 10.87 19.13
C VAL A 134 19.56 11.41 18.27
N SER A 135 19.35 12.74 18.28
CA SER A 135 18.29 13.39 17.51
C SER A 135 18.51 13.23 16.02
N GLU A 136 19.73 13.50 15.56
CA GLU A 136 20.10 13.40 14.14
C GLU A 136 19.98 11.97 13.62
N ALA A 137 20.50 10.98 14.37
CA ALA A 137 20.37 9.58 13.99
C ALA A 137 18.89 9.16 13.95
N THR A 138 18.09 9.57 14.93
CA THR A 138 16.64 9.27 14.98
C THR A 138 15.93 9.83 13.76
N GLU A 139 16.15 11.10 13.43
CA GLU A 139 15.51 11.79 12.31
C GLU A 139 15.87 11.12 10.98
N TRP A 140 17.16 10.84 10.76
CA TRP A 140 17.60 10.15 9.55
C TRP A 140 16.92 8.77 9.36
N PHE A 141 16.82 7.98 10.45
CA PHE A 141 16.14 6.68 10.38
C PHE A 141 14.64 6.84 10.12
N CYS A 142 13.97 7.80 10.77
CA CYS A 142 12.55 8.09 10.53
C CYS A 142 12.30 8.45 9.06
N ASP A 143 13.13 9.32 8.48
CA ASP A 143 13.00 9.75 7.08
C ASP A 143 13.23 8.59 6.11
N SER A 144 14.26 7.78 6.35
CA SER A 144 14.56 6.61 5.53
C SER A 144 13.45 5.56 5.58
N ILE A 145 12.89 5.32 6.78
CA ILE A 145 11.74 4.42 6.97
C ILE A 145 10.50 4.97 6.26
N HIS A 146 10.25 6.27 6.36
CA HIS A 146 9.12 6.91 5.68
C HIS A 146 9.21 6.72 4.16
N GLN A 147 10.37 6.99 3.55
CA GLN A 147 10.58 6.79 2.10
C GLN A 147 10.31 5.35 1.66
N LEU A 148 10.74 4.37 2.46
CA LEU A 148 10.47 2.95 2.20
C LEU A 148 8.97 2.64 2.26
N ILE A 149 8.27 3.12 3.30
CA ILE A 149 6.81 2.95 3.40
C ILE A 149 6.09 3.61 2.22
N THR A 150 6.57 4.75 1.73
CA THR A 150 5.99 5.43 0.57
C THR A 150 6.13 4.63 -0.73
N VAL A 151 7.14 3.77 -0.87
CA VAL A 151 7.22 2.83 -2.00
C VAL A 151 6.02 1.87 -2.01
N VAL A 152 5.62 1.34 -0.85
CA VAL A 152 4.43 0.46 -0.73
C VAL A 152 3.15 1.25 -1.02
N PHE A 153 3.07 2.49 -0.56
CA PHE A 153 1.95 3.39 -0.85
C PHE A 153 1.78 3.65 -2.36
N GLU A 154 2.85 4.02 -3.06
CA GLU A 154 2.78 4.25 -4.51
C GLU A 154 2.53 2.94 -5.28
N ALA A 155 2.98 1.79 -4.76
CA ALA A 155 2.60 0.51 -5.34
C ALA A 155 1.09 0.23 -5.22
N ALA A 156 0.48 0.55 -4.06
CA ALA A 156 -0.96 0.39 -3.82
C ALA A 156 -1.83 1.20 -4.81
N GLU A 157 -1.36 2.38 -5.19
CA GLU A 157 -2.04 3.27 -6.14
C GLU A 157 -2.12 2.73 -7.57
N THR A 158 -1.23 1.80 -7.92
CA THR A 158 -1.23 1.16 -9.26
C THR A 158 -2.23 0.00 -9.38
N VAL A 159 -2.88 -0.40 -8.28
CA VAL A 159 -3.70 -1.61 -8.21
C VAL A 159 -5.10 -1.37 -8.77
N ALA A 160 -5.53 -2.25 -9.68
CA ALA A 160 -6.87 -2.24 -10.25
C ALA A 160 -7.82 -3.27 -9.62
N GLU A 161 -7.30 -4.23 -8.86
CA GLU A 161 -8.08 -5.29 -8.21
C GLU A 161 -8.45 -4.87 -6.77
N PRO A 162 -9.75 -4.67 -6.45
CA PRO A 162 -10.18 -4.05 -5.19
C PRO A 162 -9.73 -4.78 -3.94
N SER A 163 -9.85 -6.12 -3.96
CA SER A 163 -9.48 -6.96 -2.83
C SER A 163 -7.98 -6.92 -2.52
N ILE A 164 -7.14 -6.73 -3.54
CA ILE A 164 -5.69 -6.57 -3.41
C ILE A 164 -5.37 -5.14 -2.94
N ALA A 165 -6.04 -4.13 -3.50
CA ALA A 165 -5.88 -2.73 -3.12
C ALA A 165 -6.20 -2.51 -1.64
N GLY A 166 -7.30 -3.08 -1.15
CA GLY A 166 -7.66 -3.02 0.27
C GLY A 166 -6.58 -3.59 1.19
N LEU A 167 -6.01 -4.76 0.86
CA LEU A 167 -4.94 -5.35 1.65
C LEU A 167 -3.66 -4.50 1.64
N LEU A 168 -3.34 -3.82 0.54
CA LEU A 168 -2.22 -2.87 0.50
C LEU A 168 -2.51 -1.59 1.30
N VAL A 169 -3.75 -1.10 1.32
CA VAL A 169 -4.17 -0.02 2.23
C VAL A 169 -3.96 -0.45 3.69
N ALA A 170 -4.44 -1.64 4.06
CA ALA A 170 -4.23 -2.20 5.39
C ALA A 170 -2.72 -2.31 5.74
N MET A 171 -1.91 -2.78 4.79
CA MET A 171 -0.46 -2.90 4.94
C MET A 171 0.20 -1.55 5.21
N VAL A 172 -0.03 -0.56 4.35
CA VAL A 172 0.53 0.79 4.50
C VAL A 172 0.15 1.39 5.86
N HIS A 173 -1.09 1.22 6.28
CA HIS A 173 -1.56 1.78 7.55
C HIS A 173 -0.98 1.05 8.78
N VAL A 174 -0.80 -0.27 8.75
CA VAL A 174 -0.10 -1.00 9.82
C VAL A 174 1.37 -0.59 9.88
N MET A 175 2.05 -0.50 8.74
CA MET A 175 3.45 -0.08 8.68
C MET A 175 3.63 1.32 9.27
N ASN A 176 2.77 2.27 8.91
CA ASN A 176 2.78 3.63 9.47
C ASN A 176 2.44 3.66 10.96
N GLY A 177 1.40 2.94 11.39
CA GLY A 177 1.04 2.83 12.80
C GLY A 177 2.19 2.28 13.65
N LYS A 178 2.85 1.22 13.16
CA LYS A 178 4.07 0.65 13.76
C LYS A 178 5.22 1.66 13.80
N GLU A 179 5.39 2.44 12.74
CA GLU A 179 6.42 3.48 12.70
C GLU A 179 6.18 4.58 13.72
N TYR A 180 4.95 5.11 13.81
CA TYR A 180 4.59 6.08 14.85
C TYR A 180 4.73 5.51 16.27
N CYS A 181 4.40 4.23 16.48
CA CYS A 181 4.66 3.52 17.74
C CYS A 181 6.16 3.48 18.07
N GLY A 182 7.03 3.24 17.08
CA GLY A 182 8.48 3.26 17.26
C GLY A 182 9.03 4.66 17.58
N GLN A 183 8.46 5.71 16.99
CA GLN A 183 8.78 7.10 17.32
C GLN A 183 8.28 7.47 18.73
N GLU A 184 7.09 7.00 19.11
CA GLU A 184 6.53 7.19 20.45
C GLU A 184 7.42 6.53 21.50
N ARG A 185 7.90 5.31 21.22
CA ARG A 185 8.89 4.62 22.06
C ARG A 185 10.11 5.51 22.31
N ALA A 186 10.69 6.07 21.24
CA ALA A 186 11.88 6.92 21.34
C ALA A 186 11.61 8.21 22.13
N ALA A 187 10.52 8.90 21.84
CA ALA A 187 10.12 10.13 22.53
C ALA A 187 9.85 9.90 24.03
N GLY A 188 9.10 8.84 24.37
CA GLY A 188 8.85 8.48 25.76
C GLY A 188 10.13 8.06 26.49
N SER A 189 11.02 7.30 25.85
CA SER A 189 12.31 6.90 26.44
C SER A 189 13.16 8.11 26.80
N ALA A 190 13.20 9.12 25.92
CA ALA A 190 13.91 10.38 26.18
C ALA A 190 13.29 11.15 27.36
N GLY A 191 11.96 11.30 27.39
CA GLY A 191 11.25 11.99 28.47
C GLY A 191 11.44 11.31 29.83
N PHE A 192 11.20 9.99 29.90
CA PHE A 192 11.38 9.22 31.13
C PHE A 192 12.83 9.20 31.62
N SER A 193 13.82 9.12 30.71
CA SER A 193 15.25 9.15 31.09
C SER A 193 15.68 10.52 31.60
N SER A 194 15.12 11.61 31.06
CA SER A 194 15.41 12.99 31.49
C SER A 194 14.70 13.40 32.78
N GLY A 195 13.71 12.61 33.22
CA GLY A 195 12.90 12.87 34.40
C GLY A 195 11.83 13.97 34.22
N HIS A 196 11.69 14.55 33.03
CA HIS A 196 10.66 15.53 32.74
C HIS A 196 10.12 15.41 31.31
N PHE A 197 8.90 15.91 31.11
CA PHE A 197 8.34 16.15 29.78
C PHE A 197 8.09 17.65 29.65
N ASP A 198 8.76 18.30 28.70
CA ASP A 198 8.45 19.69 28.35
C ASP A 198 7.23 19.78 27.42
N ASN A 199 6.77 21.00 27.20
CA ASN A 199 5.63 21.26 26.33
C ASN A 199 5.83 20.76 24.88
N ALA A 200 7.06 20.72 24.37
CA ALA A 200 7.32 20.26 23.01
C ALA A 200 7.19 18.74 22.94
N LEU A 201 7.81 18.02 23.87
CA LEU A 201 7.80 16.57 23.95
C LEU A 201 6.42 16.02 24.31
N SER A 202 5.69 16.61 25.26
CA SER A 202 4.31 16.19 25.58
C SER A 202 3.38 16.35 24.37
N ARG A 203 3.50 17.44 23.61
CA ARG A 203 2.73 17.64 22.37
C ARG A 203 3.12 16.65 21.28
N ARG A 204 4.41 16.31 21.19
CA ARG A 204 4.91 15.27 20.26
C ARG A 204 4.34 13.89 20.62
N MET A 205 4.34 13.51 21.90
CA MET A 205 3.73 12.27 22.36
C MET A 205 2.25 12.18 21.99
N MET A 206 1.48 13.22 22.29
CA MET A 206 0.06 13.30 21.91
C MET A 206 -0.14 13.13 20.39
N HIS A 207 0.70 13.78 19.58
CA HIS A 207 0.67 13.58 18.12
C HIS A 207 0.87 12.12 17.73
N LEU A 208 1.91 11.48 18.25
CA LEU A 208 2.29 10.13 17.85
C LEU A 208 1.21 9.11 18.24
N VAL A 209 0.58 9.30 19.40
CA VAL A 209 -0.56 8.47 19.84
C VAL A 209 -1.77 8.65 18.90
N GLU A 210 -2.15 9.89 18.60
CA GLU A 210 -3.26 10.16 17.67
C GLU A 210 -2.97 9.68 16.23
N ALA A 211 -1.73 9.79 15.78
CA ALA A 211 -1.32 9.33 14.45
C ALA A 211 -1.42 7.80 14.34
N GLN A 212 -1.09 7.08 15.41
CA GLN A 212 -1.29 5.64 15.50
C GLN A 212 -2.77 5.26 15.41
N GLU A 213 -3.62 5.83 16.27
CA GLU A 213 -5.05 5.47 16.28
C GLU A 213 -5.69 5.69 14.91
N ARG A 214 -5.40 6.81 14.24
CA ARG A 214 -5.89 7.06 12.87
C ARG A 214 -5.40 6.03 11.85
N CYS A 215 -4.16 5.58 11.96
CA CYS A 215 -3.66 4.52 11.09
C CYS A 215 -4.41 3.22 11.34
N PHE A 216 -4.61 2.86 12.60
CA PHE A 216 -5.29 1.61 12.97
C PHE A 216 -6.79 1.64 12.68
N GLU A 217 -7.45 2.81 12.75
CA GLU A 217 -8.83 3.00 12.32
C GLU A 217 -9.02 2.64 10.84
N VAL A 218 -8.14 3.11 9.96
CA VAL A 218 -8.20 2.77 8.53
C VAL A 218 -7.84 1.31 8.31
N PHE A 219 -6.78 0.80 8.96
CA PHE A 219 -6.39 -0.60 8.88
C PHE A 219 -7.55 -1.55 9.19
N VAL A 220 -8.30 -1.30 10.27
CA VAL A 220 -9.44 -2.15 10.67
C VAL A 220 -10.51 -2.25 9.57
N GLY A 221 -10.69 -1.20 8.76
CA GLY A 221 -11.64 -1.20 7.65
C GLY A 221 -11.26 -2.09 6.46
N PHE A 222 -9.99 -2.46 6.33
CA PHE A 222 -9.47 -3.22 5.19
C PHE A 222 -8.74 -4.52 5.56
N ALA A 223 -8.53 -4.77 6.86
CA ALA A 223 -7.82 -5.94 7.36
C ALA A 223 -8.56 -7.25 7.09
N SER A 224 -7.81 -8.33 6.92
CA SER A 224 -8.36 -9.69 6.88
C SER A 224 -8.87 -10.12 8.26
N GLU A 225 -9.71 -11.15 8.31
CA GLU A 225 -10.24 -11.69 9.57
C GLU A 225 -9.13 -12.14 10.54
N GLU A 226 -8.08 -12.78 10.03
CA GLU A 226 -6.92 -13.20 10.82
C GLU A 226 -6.18 -11.99 11.41
N SER A 227 -5.91 -10.97 10.58
CA SER A 227 -5.24 -9.74 11.03
C SER A 227 -6.08 -8.99 12.07
N LEU A 228 -7.41 -8.97 11.94
CA LEU A 228 -8.32 -8.40 12.92
C LEU A 228 -8.30 -9.17 14.25
N SER A 229 -8.20 -10.50 14.21
CA SER A 229 -8.08 -11.31 15.42
C SER A 229 -6.79 -10.99 16.19
N LEU A 230 -5.66 -10.88 15.49
CA LEU A 230 -4.38 -10.45 16.09
C LEU A 230 -4.46 -9.03 16.67
N TRP A 231 -5.12 -8.11 15.96
CA TRP A 231 -5.35 -6.74 16.45
C TRP A 231 -6.19 -6.71 17.73
N GLN A 232 -7.27 -7.49 17.79
CA GLN A 232 -8.10 -7.62 19.00
C GLN A 232 -7.30 -8.19 20.17
N ALA A 233 -6.48 -9.21 19.93
CA ALA A 233 -5.61 -9.80 20.95
C ALA A 233 -4.58 -8.78 21.49
N LEU A 234 -3.98 -7.97 20.61
CA LEU A 234 -3.07 -6.89 20.99
C LEU A 234 -3.79 -5.88 21.90
N ARG A 235 -4.96 -5.39 21.48
CA ARG A 235 -5.75 -4.39 22.24
C ARG A 235 -6.25 -4.90 23.59
N ALA A 236 -6.49 -6.20 23.72
CA ALA A 236 -6.92 -6.83 24.96
C ALA A 236 -5.77 -7.14 25.93
N HIS A 237 -4.51 -7.04 25.48
CA HIS A 237 -3.36 -7.38 26.30
C HIS A 237 -3.19 -6.41 27.49
N PRO A 238 -2.95 -6.90 28.74
CA PRO A 238 -2.81 -6.03 29.91
C PRO A 238 -1.76 -4.91 29.81
N ARG A 239 -0.73 -5.12 28.96
CA ARG A 239 0.33 -4.13 28.68
C ARG A 239 -0.23 -2.80 28.15
N GLU A 240 -1.33 -2.84 27.39
CA GLU A 240 -1.91 -1.63 26.78
C GLU A 240 -2.45 -0.66 27.84
N LEU A 241 -3.02 -1.16 28.93
CA LEU A 241 -3.46 -0.32 30.06
C LEU A 241 -2.28 0.36 30.76
N GLU A 242 -1.12 -0.31 30.80
CA GLU A 242 0.08 0.23 31.40
C GLU A 242 0.72 1.31 30.51
N ILE A 243 0.80 1.05 29.21
CA ILE A 243 1.23 2.04 28.21
C ILE A 243 0.35 3.30 28.32
N GLU A 244 -0.96 3.14 28.44
CA GLU A 244 -1.89 4.27 28.57
C GLU A 244 -1.66 5.09 29.85
N ARG A 245 -1.41 4.44 30.99
CA ARG A 245 -1.02 5.16 32.22
C ARG A 245 0.27 5.96 32.03
N MET A 246 1.26 5.38 31.36
CA MET A 246 2.52 6.05 31.08
C MET A 246 2.36 7.21 30.06
N ARG A 247 1.46 7.07 29.08
CA ARG A 247 1.08 8.17 28.16
C ARG A 247 0.45 9.33 28.92
N GLN A 248 -0.44 9.07 29.86
CA GLN A 248 -1.05 10.11 30.70
C GLN A 248 0.01 10.88 31.51
N MET A 249 1.01 10.17 32.04
CA MET A 249 2.17 10.82 32.67
C MET A 249 2.96 11.65 31.66
N ALA A 250 3.21 11.17 30.44
CA ALA A 250 3.94 11.95 29.44
C ALA A 250 3.24 13.26 29.03
N VAL A 251 1.92 13.34 29.20
CA VAL A 251 1.11 14.54 28.89
C VAL A 251 1.07 15.54 30.03
N SER A 252 1.21 15.12 31.30
CA SER A 252 1.34 16.07 32.40
C SER A 252 2.69 16.80 32.33
N VAL A 253 2.64 18.12 32.17
CA VAL A 253 3.82 18.97 32.02
C VAL A 253 4.39 19.30 33.39
N GLY A 254 5.70 19.09 33.57
CA GLY A 254 6.41 19.47 34.78
C GLY A 254 7.44 18.44 35.24
N PRO A 255 8.28 18.78 36.23
CA PRO A 255 9.20 17.85 36.83
C PRO A 255 8.45 16.84 37.70
N TYR A 256 8.66 15.55 37.46
CA TYR A 256 8.18 14.52 38.35
C TYR A 256 9.15 14.33 39.51
N LYS A 257 8.64 14.22 40.73
CA LYS A 257 9.47 14.05 41.94
C LYS A 257 10.36 12.79 41.91
N SER A 258 10.09 11.80 41.05
CA SER A 258 11.01 10.69 40.74
C SER A 258 10.54 9.90 39.51
N LEU A 259 10.79 10.38 38.30
CA LEU A 259 10.82 9.48 37.15
C LEU A 259 12.18 8.77 37.19
N ASP A 260 12.20 7.59 37.81
CA ASP A 260 13.40 6.77 37.94
C ASP A 260 13.85 6.23 36.57
N LYS A 261 15.14 5.90 36.42
CA LYS A 261 15.68 5.26 35.20
C LYS A 261 14.95 3.97 34.85
N ASP A 262 14.45 3.26 35.86
CA ASP A 262 13.65 2.04 35.71
C ASP A 262 12.37 2.27 34.89
N MET A 263 11.79 3.48 34.91
CA MET A 263 10.61 3.82 34.10
C MET A 263 10.93 3.92 32.61
N ALA A 264 12.12 4.40 32.25
CA ALA A 264 12.56 4.47 30.86
C ALA A 264 12.78 3.07 30.27
N ASP A 265 13.46 2.19 31.02
CA ASP A 265 13.67 0.79 30.61
C ASP A 265 12.31 0.05 30.54
N ARG A 266 11.40 0.29 31.49
CA ARG A 266 10.04 -0.28 31.48
C ARG A 266 9.22 0.18 30.27
N TRP A 267 9.20 1.49 29.98
CA TRP A 267 8.55 2.04 28.79
C TRP A 267 9.10 1.43 27.51
N PHE A 268 10.43 1.34 27.40
CA PHE A 268 11.10 0.78 26.25
C PHE A 268 10.69 -0.67 26.01
N ASN A 269 10.63 -1.48 27.07
CA ASN A 269 10.24 -2.89 26.99
C ASN A 269 8.77 -3.05 26.56
N LEU A 270 7.84 -2.35 27.21
CA LEU A 270 6.41 -2.40 26.86
C LEU A 270 6.15 -2.04 25.39
N MET A 271 6.77 -0.95 24.93
CA MET A 271 6.60 -0.49 23.56
C MET A 271 7.30 -1.42 22.57
N THR A 272 8.41 -2.06 22.94
CA THR A 272 9.07 -3.07 22.10
C THR A 272 8.20 -4.30 21.94
N GLU A 273 7.62 -4.82 23.02
CA GLU A 273 6.65 -5.94 22.96
C GLU A 273 5.43 -5.58 22.10
N ARG A 274 4.90 -4.35 22.23
CA ARG A 274 3.80 -3.87 21.38
C ARG A 274 4.21 -3.81 19.91
N MET A 275 5.42 -3.34 19.60
CA MET A 275 5.94 -3.31 18.22
C MET A 275 6.11 -4.73 17.63
N ASP A 276 6.53 -5.70 18.44
CA ASP A 276 6.64 -7.10 18.01
C ASP A 276 5.26 -7.71 17.70
N ASP A 277 4.23 -7.39 18.49
CA ASP A 277 2.85 -7.80 18.16
C ASP A 277 2.31 -7.08 16.92
N LEU A 278 2.64 -5.79 16.72
CA LEU A 278 2.32 -5.08 15.48
C LEU A 278 3.02 -5.68 14.25
N LYS A 279 4.26 -6.19 14.40
CA LYS A 279 4.95 -6.92 13.33
C LYS A 279 4.23 -8.22 12.97
N LYS A 280 3.68 -8.97 13.93
CA LYS A 280 2.87 -10.15 13.63
C LYS A 280 1.61 -9.80 12.83
N ILE A 281 0.98 -8.65 13.12
CA ILE A 281 -0.17 -8.16 12.35
C ILE A 281 0.26 -7.80 10.93
N GLU A 282 1.37 -7.08 10.76
CA GLU A 282 1.96 -6.78 9.45
C GLU A 282 2.23 -8.06 8.63
N ASP A 283 2.85 -9.07 9.25
CA ASP A 283 3.12 -10.39 8.62
C ASP A 283 1.83 -11.10 8.19
N SER A 284 0.77 -11.01 9.00
CA SER A 284 -0.54 -11.57 8.66
C SER A 284 -1.17 -10.85 7.46
N VAL A 285 -1.09 -9.51 7.40
CA VAL A 285 -1.57 -8.74 6.25
C VAL A 285 -0.76 -9.09 4.98
N GLU A 286 0.56 -9.29 5.13
CA GLU A 286 1.43 -9.69 4.03
C GLU A 286 1.05 -11.06 3.45
N SER A 287 0.82 -12.02 4.33
CA SER A 287 0.37 -13.36 3.98
C SER A 287 -0.99 -13.32 3.28
N ALA A 288 -1.95 -12.55 3.81
CA ALA A 288 -3.26 -12.37 3.20
C ALA A 288 -3.17 -11.72 1.81
N PHE A 289 -2.31 -10.70 1.65
CA PHE A 289 -2.03 -10.07 0.37
C PHE A 289 -1.48 -11.08 -0.64
N HIS A 290 -0.46 -11.85 -0.27
CA HIS A 290 0.13 -12.85 -1.16
C HIS A 290 -0.88 -13.92 -1.57
N HIS A 291 -1.63 -14.46 -0.60
CA HIS A 291 -2.67 -15.44 -0.85
C HIS A 291 -3.73 -14.91 -1.81
N ARG A 292 -4.18 -13.67 -1.61
CA ARG A 292 -5.20 -13.05 -2.47
C ARG A 292 -4.69 -12.81 -3.88
N CYS A 293 -3.44 -12.40 -4.06
CA CYS A 293 -2.82 -12.30 -5.38
C CYS A 293 -2.82 -13.64 -6.12
N VAL A 294 -2.45 -14.74 -5.43
CA VAL A 294 -2.42 -16.09 -6.00
C VAL A 294 -3.83 -16.58 -6.36
N GLU A 295 -4.80 -16.38 -5.46
CA GLU A 295 -6.20 -16.74 -5.67
C GLU A 295 -6.76 -16.01 -6.90
N ARG A 296 -6.64 -14.68 -6.95
CA ARG A 296 -7.15 -13.88 -8.08
C ARG A 296 -6.47 -14.24 -9.40
N TYR A 297 -5.17 -14.51 -9.37
CA TYR A 297 -4.44 -14.98 -10.56
C TYR A 297 -4.97 -16.32 -11.07
N THR A 298 -5.17 -17.30 -10.19
CA THR A 298 -5.68 -18.63 -10.59
C THR A 298 -7.12 -18.54 -11.09
N GLU A 299 -7.99 -17.77 -10.43
CA GLU A 299 -9.36 -17.50 -10.88
C GLU A 299 -9.42 -16.81 -12.25
N ALA A 300 -8.57 -15.80 -12.48
CA ALA A 300 -8.52 -15.09 -13.76
C ALA A 300 -8.08 -16.04 -14.90
N ARG A 301 -7.09 -16.90 -14.65
CA ARG A 301 -6.65 -17.91 -15.63
C ARG A 301 -7.71 -18.96 -15.93
N HIS A 302 -8.39 -19.47 -14.90
CA HIS A 302 -9.48 -20.43 -15.10
C HIS A 302 -10.64 -19.80 -15.89
N SER A 303 -10.97 -18.54 -15.58
CA SER A 303 -12.00 -17.77 -16.30
C SER A 303 -11.66 -17.56 -17.77
N LEU A 304 -10.39 -17.24 -18.09
CA LEU A 304 -9.92 -17.10 -19.46
C LEU A 304 -10.10 -18.41 -20.24
N ALA A 305 -9.61 -19.54 -19.70
CA ALA A 305 -9.72 -20.85 -20.36
C ALA A 305 -11.19 -21.27 -20.60
N HIS A 306 -12.06 -20.97 -19.64
CA HIS A 306 -13.50 -21.21 -19.80
C HIS A 306 -14.10 -20.35 -20.92
N GLN A 307 -13.73 -19.06 -20.99
CA GLN A 307 -14.20 -18.14 -22.01
C GLN A 307 -13.69 -18.52 -23.42
N GLU A 308 -12.43 -18.97 -23.55
CA GLU A 308 -11.88 -19.53 -24.79
C GLU A 308 -12.69 -20.72 -25.28
N THR A 309 -13.02 -21.64 -24.36
CA THR A 309 -13.83 -22.83 -24.68
C THR A 309 -15.23 -22.44 -25.15
N LEU A 310 -15.87 -21.48 -24.46
CA LEU A 310 -17.19 -20.96 -24.86
C LEU A 310 -17.14 -20.32 -26.25
N LEU A 311 -16.18 -19.43 -26.51
CA LEU A 311 -16.03 -18.76 -27.80
C LEU A 311 -15.77 -19.76 -28.94
N ALA A 312 -14.89 -20.74 -28.73
CA ALA A 312 -14.63 -21.79 -29.71
C ALA A 312 -15.90 -22.62 -30.02
N SER A 313 -16.72 -22.91 -28.99
CA SER A 313 -17.98 -23.63 -29.17
C SER A 313 -19.02 -22.81 -29.96
N LEU A 314 -19.03 -21.49 -29.78
CA LEU A 314 -19.88 -20.58 -30.55
C LEU A 314 -19.42 -20.53 -32.01
N GLU A 315 -18.13 -20.41 -32.28
CA GLU A 315 -17.57 -20.43 -33.64
C GLU A 315 -17.88 -21.74 -34.38
N GLN A 316 -17.74 -22.89 -33.71
CA GLN A 316 -18.10 -24.20 -34.28
C GLN A 316 -19.59 -24.28 -34.66
N ARG A 317 -20.50 -23.71 -33.86
CA ARG A 317 -21.94 -23.65 -34.20
C ARG A 317 -22.23 -22.81 -35.44
N HIS A 318 -21.46 -21.74 -35.67
CA HIS A 318 -21.56 -20.93 -36.90
C HIS A 318 -21.01 -21.66 -38.11
N ALA A 319 -19.92 -22.43 -37.96
CA ALA A 319 -19.31 -23.17 -39.06
C ALA A 319 -20.15 -24.38 -39.49
N SER A 320 -20.91 -25.00 -38.56
CA SER A 320 -21.78 -26.15 -38.86
C SER A 320 -23.11 -25.79 -39.51
N THR A 321 -23.41 -24.50 -39.70
CA THR A 321 -24.61 -24.06 -40.40
C THR A 321 -24.32 -23.99 -41.91
N ALA A 322 -24.75 -25.00 -42.67
CA ALA A 322 -24.72 -24.94 -44.12
C ALA A 322 -25.55 -23.72 -44.59
N PRO A 323 -25.10 -22.96 -45.62
CA PRO A 323 -25.90 -21.87 -46.15
C PRO A 323 -27.21 -22.45 -46.69
N VAL A 324 -28.32 -22.13 -46.03
CA VAL A 324 -29.65 -22.44 -46.56
C VAL A 324 -29.85 -21.53 -47.76
N LEU A 325 -29.72 -22.09 -48.96
CA LEU A 325 -30.12 -21.43 -50.19
C LEU A 325 -31.65 -21.33 -50.17
N VAL A 326 -32.17 -20.16 -49.82
CA VAL A 326 -33.60 -19.86 -49.98
C VAL A 326 -33.83 -19.60 -51.46
N VAL A 327 -34.36 -20.59 -52.16
CA VAL A 327 -34.88 -20.42 -53.52
C VAL A 327 -36.24 -19.74 -53.38
N CYS A 328 -36.29 -18.44 -53.64
CA CYS A 328 -37.55 -17.72 -53.77
C CYS A 328 -38.15 -18.06 -55.14
N ASP A 329 -39.12 -18.98 -55.16
CA ASP A 329 -39.88 -19.27 -56.37
C ASP A 329 -40.94 -18.19 -56.56
N ASN A 330 -40.82 -17.40 -57.64
CA ASN A 330 -41.84 -16.43 -58.04
C ASN A 330 -42.92 -17.17 -58.84
N GLY A 331 -43.76 -17.92 -58.15
CA GLY A 331 -44.85 -18.70 -58.73
C GLY A 331 -46.09 -18.70 -57.85
N VAL A 332 -47.16 -18.10 -58.36
CA VAL A 332 -48.47 -17.92 -57.75
C VAL A 332 -49.20 -19.27 -57.62
N GLU A 333 -49.45 -19.76 -56.39
CA GLU A 333 -50.77 -20.20 -55.86
C GLU A 333 -50.70 -21.01 -54.54
N ALA A 334 -51.81 -20.93 -53.81
CA ALA A 334 -52.10 -21.32 -52.43
C ALA A 334 -51.67 -22.73 -51.95
N GLY A 335 -51.19 -22.79 -50.69
CA GLY A 335 -51.21 -24.03 -49.89
C GLY A 335 -50.37 -23.98 -48.61
N ALA A 336 -51.04 -24.12 -47.47
CA ALA A 336 -50.53 -24.44 -46.12
C ALA A 336 -49.45 -23.52 -45.50
N ALA A 337 -49.85 -22.85 -44.42
CA ALA A 337 -48.96 -22.18 -43.49
C ALA A 337 -48.09 -23.20 -42.75
N ASP A 338 -46.85 -23.38 -43.20
CA ASP A 338 -45.76 -23.78 -42.32
C ASP A 338 -44.96 -22.53 -41.98
N ALA A 339 -44.96 -22.20 -40.69
CA ALA A 339 -44.23 -21.09 -40.12
C ALA A 339 -42.74 -21.24 -40.41
N TRP A 340 -42.23 -20.36 -41.26
CA TRP A 340 -40.79 -20.19 -41.50
C TRP A 340 -40.13 -19.66 -40.22
N ALA A 341 -39.68 -20.57 -39.35
CA ALA A 341 -38.71 -20.28 -38.31
C ALA A 341 -37.30 -20.15 -38.95
N GLY A 342 -37.13 -19.12 -39.78
CA GLY A 342 -35.91 -18.84 -40.54
C GLY A 342 -35.04 -17.72 -39.96
N GLU A 343 -35.41 -17.14 -38.82
CA GLU A 343 -34.66 -16.08 -38.13
C GLU A 343 -34.37 -16.52 -36.69
N CYS A 344 -33.19 -17.05 -36.41
CA CYS A 344 -32.73 -17.10 -35.00
C CYS A 344 -31.24 -17.33 -34.79
N VAL A 345 -30.50 -17.97 -35.70
CA VAL A 345 -29.13 -18.42 -35.35
C VAL A 345 -28.13 -17.26 -35.22
N GLY A 346 -28.15 -16.27 -36.13
CA GLY A 346 -27.30 -15.08 -36.01
C GLY A 346 -27.67 -14.17 -34.83
N GLN A 347 -28.94 -14.14 -34.44
CA GLN A 347 -29.42 -13.42 -33.25
C GLN A 347 -29.05 -14.14 -31.95
N GLN A 348 -29.03 -15.48 -31.92
CA GLN A 348 -28.69 -16.25 -30.72
C GLN A 348 -27.21 -16.13 -30.35
N SER A 349 -26.31 -16.16 -31.33
CA SER A 349 -24.88 -15.96 -31.09
C SER A 349 -24.53 -14.52 -30.72
N GLY A 350 -25.17 -13.55 -31.38
CA GLY A 350 -25.05 -12.14 -31.03
C GLY A 350 -25.55 -11.86 -29.61
N ARG A 351 -26.60 -12.54 -29.16
CA ARG A 351 -27.07 -12.49 -27.77
C ARG A 351 -26.03 -13.09 -26.80
N SER A 352 -25.44 -14.25 -27.11
CA SER A 352 -24.44 -14.86 -26.22
C SER A 352 -23.16 -14.03 -26.04
N ILE A 353 -22.65 -13.40 -27.11
CA ILE A 353 -21.49 -12.50 -27.01
C ILE A 353 -21.89 -11.21 -26.28
N PHE A 354 -23.08 -10.67 -26.57
CA PHE A 354 -23.60 -9.50 -25.88
C PHE A 354 -23.76 -9.75 -24.37
N ASP A 355 -24.26 -10.91 -23.97
CA ASP A 355 -24.40 -11.33 -22.57
C ASP A 355 -23.02 -11.38 -21.88
N LEU A 356 -21.99 -11.92 -22.56
CA LEU A 356 -20.62 -11.92 -22.05
C LEU A 356 -20.07 -10.49 -21.88
N VAL A 357 -20.32 -9.60 -22.83
CA VAL A 357 -19.94 -8.18 -22.74
C VAL A 357 -20.66 -7.48 -21.60
N GLN A 358 -21.96 -7.75 -21.42
CA GLN A 358 -22.76 -7.17 -20.35
C GLN A 358 -22.27 -7.66 -18.99
N GLU A 359 -21.96 -8.94 -18.86
CA GLU A 359 -21.40 -9.53 -17.65
C GLU A 359 -20.02 -8.94 -17.32
N GLN A 360 -19.14 -8.78 -18.31
CA GLN A 360 -17.87 -8.08 -18.11
C GLN A 360 -18.08 -6.63 -17.66
N THR A 361 -19.01 -5.92 -18.28
CA THR A 361 -19.28 -4.52 -17.94
C THR A 361 -19.81 -4.39 -16.52
N ARG A 362 -20.72 -5.28 -16.10
CA ARG A 362 -21.26 -5.32 -14.74
C ARG A 362 -20.15 -5.58 -13.73
N ARG A 363 -19.31 -6.58 -13.99
CA ARG A 363 -18.17 -6.92 -13.14
C ARG A 363 -17.20 -5.75 -12.98
N LEU A 364 -16.82 -5.09 -14.09
CA LEU A 364 -15.90 -3.95 -14.04
C LEU A 364 -16.47 -2.76 -13.26
N ARG A 365 -17.79 -2.51 -13.37
CA ARG A 365 -18.45 -1.48 -12.57
C ARG A 365 -18.40 -1.80 -11.08
N GLN A 366 -18.75 -3.03 -10.71
CA GLN A 366 -18.67 -3.47 -9.31
C GLN A 366 -17.23 -3.34 -8.76
N MET A 367 -16.23 -3.80 -9.52
CA MET A 367 -14.83 -3.65 -9.12
C MET A 367 -14.45 -2.16 -8.97
N SER A 368 -14.91 -1.28 -9.87
CA SER A 368 -14.63 0.15 -9.77
C SER A 368 -15.25 0.78 -8.51
N GLU A 369 -16.46 0.36 -8.12
CA GLU A 369 -17.14 0.84 -6.91
C GLU A 369 -16.41 0.37 -5.64
N GLU A 370 -15.99 -0.90 -5.58
CA GLU A 370 -15.23 -1.45 -4.45
C GLU A 370 -13.84 -0.79 -4.33
N LEU A 371 -13.18 -0.53 -5.46
CA LEU A 371 -11.87 0.09 -5.51
C LEU A 371 -11.90 1.55 -5.04
N GLN A 372 -13.04 2.22 -5.19
CA GLN A 372 -13.18 3.64 -4.86
C GLN A 372 -12.88 3.92 -3.39
N SER A 373 -13.36 3.08 -2.47
CA SER A 373 -13.08 3.23 -1.03
C SER A 373 -11.58 3.12 -0.71
N ALA A 374 -10.88 2.14 -1.31
CA ALA A 374 -9.45 1.97 -1.13
C ALA A 374 -8.66 3.17 -1.69
N LYS A 375 -9.05 3.65 -2.86
CA LYS A 375 -8.45 4.84 -3.48
C LYS A 375 -8.70 6.11 -2.68
N GLU A 376 -9.89 6.30 -2.14
CA GLU A 376 -10.20 7.45 -1.28
C GLU A 376 -9.33 7.47 -0.03
N ALA A 377 -9.09 6.31 0.61
CA ALA A 377 -8.19 6.21 1.75
C ALA A 377 -6.75 6.61 1.39
N LEU A 378 -6.26 6.19 0.22
CA LEU A 378 -4.92 6.55 -0.27
C LEU A 378 -4.85 8.04 -0.68
N GLU A 379 -5.86 8.57 -1.36
CA GLU A 379 -5.94 9.99 -1.73
C GLU A 379 -5.99 10.91 -0.51
N ASP A 380 -6.78 10.55 0.50
CA ASP A 380 -6.85 11.28 1.77
C ASP A 380 -5.46 11.33 2.43
N ARG A 381 -4.67 10.25 2.37
CA ARG A 381 -3.30 10.21 2.87
C ARG A 381 -2.37 11.08 2.02
N ARG A 382 -2.33 10.88 0.70
CA ARG A 382 -1.49 11.66 -0.22
C ARG A 382 -1.73 13.16 -0.06
N THR A 383 -2.99 13.55 0.11
CA THR A 383 -3.36 14.95 0.31
C THR A 383 -2.85 15.50 1.63
N GLN A 384 -2.92 14.71 2.72
CA GLN A 384 -2.33 15.08 4.00
C GLN A 384 -0.81 15.26 3.90
N GLU A 385 -0.10 14.34 3.25
CA GLU A 385 1.35 14.43 3.05
C GLU A 385 1.73 15.66 2.21
N LYS A 386 1.02 15.92 1.11
CA LYS A 386 1.20 17.16 0.32
C LYS A 386 0.98 18.42 1.14
N ALA A 387 -0.09 18.46 1.94
CA ALA A 387 -0.36 19.61 2.81
C ALA A 387 0.76 19.81 3.85
N VAL A 388 1.32 18.74 4.40
CA VAL A 388 2.43 18.78 5.35
C VAL A 388 3.69 19.31 4.67
N LEU A 389 4.05 18.80 3.50
CA LEU A 389 5.21 19.28 2.73
C LEU A 389 5.09 20.77 2.40
N LEU A 390 3.91 21.24 1.97
CA LEU A 390 3.66 22.65 1.72
C LEU A 390 3.84 23.51 3.00
N LEU A 391 3.39 23.01 4.15
CA LEU A 391 3.57 23.70 5.42
C LEU A 391 5.05 23.76 5.83
N MET A 392 5.79 22.68 5.63
CA MET A 392 7.24 22.62 5.89
C MET A 392 7.97 23.65 5.02
N GLU A 393 7.69 23.68 3.72
CA GLU A 393 8.32 24.59 2.76
C GLU A 393 7.99 26.06 3.06
N HIS A 394 6.70 26.40 3.17
CA HIS A 394 6.28 27.80 3.31
C HIS A 394 6.52 28.39 4.70
N ARG A 395 6.59 27.56 5.75
CA ARG A 395 6.80 28.03 7.13
C ARG A 395 8.17 27.69 7.69
N ASN A 396 8.99 26.95 6.96
CA ASN A 396 10.30 26.47 7.41
C ASN A 396 10.21 25.77 8.78
N ILE A 397 9.24 24.87 8.90
CA ILE A 397 8.96 24.10 10.13
C ILE A 397 9.25 22.62 9.90
N SER A 398 9.56 21.91 10.97
CA SER A 398 9.79 20.46 10.93
C SER A 398 8.55 19.68 10.50
N ASN A 399 8.75 18.44 10.04
CA ASN A 399 7.65 17.52 9.67
C ASN A 399 6.63 17.35 10.83
N ASP A 400 7.15 17.15 12.05
CA ASP A 400 6.33 17.07 13.27
C ASP A 400 5.55 18.36 13.57
N GLU A 401 6.11 19.53 13.26
CA GLU A 401 5.40 20.82 13.41
C GLU A 401 4.32 21.01 12.36
N ALA A 402 4.58 20.62 11.12
CA ALA A 402 3.62 20.71 10.03
C ALA A 402 2.39 19.82 10.27
N HIS A 403 2.57 18.56 10.67
CA HIS A 403 1.45 17.68 11.05
C HIS A 403 0.65 18.22 12.24
N ARG A 404 1.33 18.86 13.22
CA ARG A 404 0.66 19.51 14.35
C ARG A 404 -0.17 20.72 13.91
N LEU A 405 0.40 21.57 13.08
CA LEU A 405 -0.28 22.76 12.58
C LEU A 405 -1.50 22.37 11.74
N LEU A 406 -1.38 21.39 10.86
CA LEU A 406 -2.47 20.90 10.04
C LEU A 406 -3.65 20.39 10.90
N ARG A 407 -3.35 19.65 11.97
CA ARG A 407 -4.38 19.18 12.91
C ARG A 407 -5.01 20.30 13.71
N LYS A 408 -4.22 21.24 14.22
CA LYS A 408 -4.75 22.40 14.93
C LYS A 408 -5.75 23.15 14.04
N LEU A 409 -5.42 23.34 12.76
CA LEU A 409 -6.33 23.95 11.79
C LEU A 409 -7.62 23.14 11.58
N ALA A 410 -7.54 21.81 11.60
CA ALA A 410 -8.72 20.94 11.52
C ALA A 410 -9.62 21.06 12.76
N MET A 411 -9.03 21.06 13.96
CA MET A 411 -9.75 21.24 15.22
C MET A 411 -10.38 22.62 15.35
N ASP A 412 -9.62 23.68 15.07
CA ASP A 412 -10.10 25.08 15.14
C ASP A 412 -11.26 25.33 14.17
N GLN A 413 -11.35 24.55 13.08
CA GLN A 413 -12.43 24.62 12.09
C GLN A 413 -13.56 23.60 12.30
N GLY A 414 -13.42 22.66 13.24
CA GLY A 414 -14.38 21.56 13.44
C GLY A 414 -14.53 20.64 12.21
N LYS A 415 -13.47 20.48 11.41
CA LYS A 415 -13.48 19.70 10.15
C LYS A 415 -12.61 18.46 10.25
N ARG A 416 -12.84 17.50 9.36
CA ARG A 416 -11.96 16.32 9.25
C ARG A 416 -10.60 16.74 8.70
N LEU A 417 -9.54 16.06 9.14
CA LEU A 417 -8.18 16.35 8.72
C LEU A 417 -7.98 16.31 7.18
N PRO A 418 -8.53 15.32 6.43
CA PRO A 418 -8.41 15.31 4.97
C PRO A 418 -9.10 16.51 4.29
N GLU A 419 -10.19 17.03 4.87
CA GLU A 419 -10.90 18.19 4.32
C GLU A 419 -10.06 19.47 4.43
N VAL A 420 -9.40 19.67 5.58
CA VAL A 420 -8.49 20.80 5.78
C VAL A 420 -7.24 20.68 4.93
N ALA A 421 -6.69 19.46 4.77
CA ALA A 421 -5.57 19.20 3.88
C ALA A 421 -5.93 19.54 2.42
N ARG A 422 -7.10 19.09 1.92
CA ARG A 422 -7.61 19.44 0.58
C ARG A 422 -7.74 20.96 0.40
N ALA A 423 -8.29 21.65 1.39
CA ALA A 423 -8.44 23.10 1.33
C ALA A 423 -7.08 23.82 1.24
N LEU A 424 -6.08 23.39 2.04
CA LEU A 424 -4.74 23.97 2.01
C LEU A 424 -4.03 23.75 0.67
N VAL A 425 -4.05 22.52 0.15
CA VAL A 425 -3.45 22.19 -1.15
C VAL A 425 -4.14 22.96 -2.27
N SER A 426 -5.47 23.07 -2.23
CA SER A 426 -6.23 23.85 -3.22
C SER A 426 -5.90 25.33 -3.18
N MET A 427 -5.71 25.92 -2.00
CA MET A 427 -5.32 27.34 -1.89
C MET A 427 -3.89 27.58 -2.40
N ALA A 428 -2.95 26.67 -2.10
CA ALA A 428 -1.58 26.77 -2.60
C ALA A 428 -1.53 26.73 -4.14
N GLY A 429 -2.32 25.85 -4.78
CA GLY A 429 -2.42 25.77 -6.24
C GLY A 429 -3.08 26.98 -6.93
N VAL A 430 -3.71 27.89 -6.17
CA VAL A 430 -4.25 29.17 -6.68
C VAL A 430 -3.23 30.32 -6.53
N LEU A 431 -2.25 30.15 -5.64
CA LEU A 431 -1.24 31.17 -5.30
C LEU A 431 0.12 30.92 -6.00
N SER A 432 0.35 29.71 -6.50
CA SER A 432 1.43 29.32 -7.42
C SER A 432 1.05 29.60 -8.87
#